data_AF-A0A6F9BAF6-F1
#
_entry.id   AF-A0A6F9BAF6-F1
#
_cell.length_a   1.000
_cell.length_b   1.000
_cell.length_c   1.000
_cell.angle_alpha   90.00
_cell.angle_beta   90.00
_cell.angle_gamma   90.00
#
_symmetry.space_group_name_H-M   'P 1'
#
loop_
_entity.id
_entity.type
_entity.pdbx_description
1 polymer ?
#
loop_
_entity_poly.entity_id
_entity_poly.type
_entity_poly.pdbx_seq_one_letter_code
_entity_poly.pdbx_strand_id
1 'polypeptide(L)'
;TLHTFEVSGLETVAHIKAHIEALEGLSCDDQVVMLCGEPLQDDAVIGQSALEFSTVEVTPRLLGGKAGKVRGQTPKVDKQEKKKKKTGRAKRRIQYNRRFVNVVPTFGKKKGPNANS
;
A
#
# COMPACT_ATOMS: atom_id res chain seq x y z
N THR A 1 1.79 -0.38 26.34
CA THR A 1 2.10 0.14 27.68
C THR A 1 0.91 0.92 28.16
N LEU A 2 0.64 0.94 29.47
CA LEU A 2 -0.45 1.73 30.05
C LEU A 2 0.18 2.93 30.76
N HIS A 3 -0.26 4.14 30.43
CA HIS A 3 0.17 5.38 31.07
C HIS A 3 -1.04 6.06 31.71
N THR A 4 -0.83 6.67 32.87
CA THR A 4 -1.85 7.46 33.56
C THR A 4 -1.43 8.93 33.49
N PHE A 5 -2.34 9.78 33.03
CA PHE A 5 -2.11 11.22 32.91
C PHE A 5 -3.05 11.97 33.86
N GLU A 6 -2.51 12.89 34.64
CA GLU A 6 -3.31 13.88 35.35
C GLU A 6 -3.61 15.02 34.37
N VAL A 7 -4.88 15.15 34.01
CA VAL A 7 -5.34 16.18 33.05
C VAL A 7 -6.27 17.16 33.75
N SER A 8 -6.08 18.44 33.48
CA SER A 8 -6.89 19.53 34.06
C SER A 8 -8.31 19.63 33.45
N GLY A 9 -8.62 18.79 32.45
CA GLY A 9 -9.89 18.80 31.72
C GLY A 9 -9.99 19.86 30.62
N LEU A 10 -9.07 20.84 30.58
CA LEU A 10 -8.99 21.88 29.54
C LEU A 10 -8.06 21.50 28.39
N GLU A 11 -7.29 20.42 28.56
CA GLU A 11 -6.35 19.95 27.55
C GLU A 11 -7.10 19.35 26.35
N THR A 12 -6.52 19.58 25.17
CA THR A 12 -7.01 18.98 23.93
C THR A 12 -6.30 17.66 23.66
N VAL A 13 -6.87 16.87 22.76
CA VAL A 13 -6.26 15.63 22.27
C VAL A 13 -4.85 15.89 21.71
N ALA A 14 -4.60 17.05 21.07
CA ALA A 14 -3.26 17.42 20.62
C ALA A 14 -2.22 17.46 21.76
N HIS A 15 -2.59 17.96 22.94
CA HIS A 15 -1.69 17.99 24.09
C HIS A 15 -1.38 16.57 24.58
N ILE A 16 -2.38 15.69 24.63
CA ILE A 16 -2.18 14.27 24.99
C ILE A 16 -1.26 13.58 23.98
N LYS A 17 -1.45 13.83 22.67
CA LYS A 17 -0.59 13.26 21.63
C LYS A 17 0.88 13.67 21.79
N ALA A 18 1.13 14.93 22.14
CA ALA A 18 2.47 15.42 22.40
C ALA A 18 3.12 14.74 23.64
N HIS A 19 2.32 14.45 24.67
CA HIS A 19 2.80 13.72 25.85
C HIS A 19 3.15 12.26 25.50
N ILE A 20 2.31 11.61 24.69
CA ILE A 20 2.58 10.26 24.20
C ILE A 20 3.85 10.23 23.34
N GLU A 21 4.07 11.23 22.48
CA GLU A 21 5.28 11.34 21.67
C GLU A 21 6.54 11.43 22.53
N ALA A 22 6.50 12.22 23.61
CA ALA A 22 7.62 12.37 24.54
C ALA A 22 7.94 11.07 25.31
N LEU A 23 6.93 10.24 25.62
CA LEU A 23 7.10 9.01 26.39
C LEU A 23 7.45 7.79 25.53
N GLU A 24 6.77 7.63 24.39
CA GLU A 24 6.84 6.43 23.54
C GLU A 24 7.60 6.66 22.23
N GLY A 25 7.92 7.92 21.88
CA GLY A 25 8.61 8.26 20.63
C GLY A 25 7.76 8.08 19.37
N LEU A 26 6.43 7.99 19.50
CA LEU A 26 5.49 7.94 18.39
C LEU A 26 5.14 9.35 17.94
N SER A 27 5.40 9.72 16.68
CA SER A 27 5.08 11.07 16.20
C SER A 27 3.58 11.38 16.33
N CYS A 28 3.21 12.62 16.67
CA CYS A 28 1.80 13.01 16.75
C CYS A 28 0.98 12.66 15.49
N ASP A 29 1.59 12.77 14.31
CA ASP A 29 0.97 12.44 13.02
C ASP A 29 0.67 10.94 12.90
N ASP A 30 1.55 10.10 13.46
CA ASP A 30 1.39 8.65 13.48
C ASP A 30 0.44 8.17 14.58
N GLN A 31 -0.10 9.05 15.44
CA GLN A 31 -1.01 8.65 16.50
C GLN A 31 -2.50 8.81 16.10
N VAL A 32 -3.28 7.75 16.35
CA VAL A 32 -4.75 7.79 16.39
C VAL A 32 -5.19 7.52 17.82
N VAL A 33 -5.79 8.54 18.43
CA VAL A 33 -6.33 8.49 19.79
C VAL A 33 -7.83 8.19 19.67
N MET A 34 -8.29 7.12 20.32
CA MET A 34 -9.66 6.61 20.21
C MET A 34 -10.31 6.45 21.58
N LEU A 35 -11.56 6.88 21.69
CA LEU A 35 -12.40 6.65 22.87
C LEU A 35 -13.57 5.75 22.46
N CYS A 36 -13.73 4.60 23.12
CA CYS A 36 -14.77 3.62 22.80
C CYS A 36 -14.79 3.19 21.32
N GLY A 37 -13.62 3.16 20.67
CA GLY A 37 -13.48 2.81 19.25
C GLY A 37 -13.70 3.96 18.26
N GLU A 38 -14.07 5.16 18.72
CA GLU A 38 -14.23 6.35 17.88
C GLU A 38 -12.97 7.24 17.93
N PRO A 39 -12.40 7.64 16.78
CA PRO A 39 -11.22 8.50 16.74
C PRO A 39 -11.57 9.93 17.16
N LEU A 40 -10.79 10.48 18.09
CA LEU A 40 -10.93 11.86 18.52
C LEU A 40 -10.14 12.82 17.60
N GLN A 41 -10.70 14.01 17.38
CA GLN A 41 -10.04 15.09 16.66
C GLN A 41 -9.08 15.85 17.57
N ASP A 42 -8.05 16.46 16.99
CA ASP A 42 -6.95 17.10 17.75
C ASP A 42 -7.40 18.32 18.56
N ASP A 43 -8.48 18.97 18.13
CA ASP A 43 -9.15 20.11 18.75
C ASP A 43 -10.17 19.71 19.83
N ALA A 44 -10.50 18.43 19.95
CA ALA A 44 -11.43 17.95 20.97
C ALA A 44 -10.82 18.13 22.37
N VAL A 45 -11.60 18.75 23.27
CA VAL A 45 -11.23 18.91 24.68
C VAL A 45 -11.52 17.62 25.42
N ILE A 46 -10.52 17.12 26.15
CA ILE A 46 -10.58 15.83 26.84
C ILE A 46 -11.66 15.82 27.92
N GLY A 47 -11.81 16.91 28.69
CA GLY A 47 -12.83 17.01 29.73
C GLY A 47 -14.27 17.01 29.21
N GLN A 48 -14.49 17.26 27.91
CA GLN A 48 -15.81 17.15 27.28
C GLN A 48 -16.03 15.80 26.60
N SER A 49 -14.95 15.15 26.18
CA SER A 49 -15.00 13.89 25.43
C SER A 49 -14.96 12.67 26.35
N ALA A 50 -14.22 12.74 27.45
CA ALA A 50 -13.88 11.60 28.29
C ALA A 50 -14.24 11.86 29.76
N LEU A 51 -14.74 10.82 30.45
CA LEU A 51 -15.07 10.89 31.88
C LEU A 51 -13.81 10.73 32.74
N GLU A 52 -13.94 11.03 34.03
CA GLU A 52 -12.90 10.78 35.02
C GLU A 52 -12.50 9.29 35.04
N PHE A 53 -11.20 9.00 35.00
CA PHE A 53 -10.64 7.65 34.89
C PHE A 53 -10.97 6.87 33.60
N SER A 54 -11.37 7.57 32.53
CA SER A 54 -11.53 6.94 31.22
C SER A 54 -10.19 6.45 30.65
N THR A 55 -10.25 5.33 29.93
CA THR A 55 -9.10 4.77 29.21
C THR A 55 -9.24 5.09 27.72
N VAL A 56 -8.20 5.65 27.13
CA VAL A 56 -8.15 6.03 25.71
C VAL A 56 -7.16 5.11 25.00
N GLU A 57 -7.55 4.59 23.85
CA GLU A 57 -6.70 3.71 23.05
C GLU A 57 -5.87 4.52 22.06
N VAL A 58 -4.57 4.23 21.99
CA VAL A 58 -3.67 4.86 21.02
C VAL A 58 -3.23 3.80 20.04
N THR A 59 -3.54 3.99 18.77
CA THR A 59 -3.09 3.12 17.68
C THR A 59 -2.21 3.89 16.71
N PRO A 60 -1.13 3.27 16.19
CA PRO A 60 -0.35 3.89 15.14
C PRO A 60 -1.16 3.96 13.85
N ARG A 61 -1.15 5.11 13.16
CA ARG A 61 -1.67 5.21 11.79
C ARG A 61 -0.88 4.26 10.92
N LEU A 62 -1.58 3.31 10.31
CA LEU A 62 -0.99 2.47 9.29
C LEU A 62 -0.89 3.29 7.99
N LEU A 63 0.15 4.11 7.87
CA LEU A 63 0.46 4.76 6.60
C LEU A 63 0.84 3.67 5.59
N GLY A 64 -0.15 3.32 4.75
CA GLY A 64 -0.01 2.38 3.64
C GLY A 64 1.29 2.65 2.90
N GLY A 65 2.11 1.59 2.79
CA GLY A 65 3.53 1.68 2.47
C GLY A 65 3.85 2.67 1.35
N LYS A 66 4.75 3.63 1.66
CA LYS A 66 5.36 4.64 0.78
C LYS A 66 4.88 4.56 -0.67
N ALA A 67 4.13 5.56 -1.15
CA ALA A 67 3.69 5.63 -2.53
C ALA A 67 4.84 5.30 -3.50
N GLY A 68 4.65 4.29 -4.35
CA GLY A 68 5.69 3.81 -5.27
C GLY A 68 6.65 2.74 -4.71
N LYS A 69 6.45 2.22 -3.49
CA LYS A 69 7.28 1.16 -2.87
C LYS A 69 7.51 -0.04 -3.80
N VAL A 70 6.46 -0.56 -4.44
CA VAL A 70 6.56 -1.69 -5.37
C VAL A 70 7.40 -1.32 -6.61
N ARG A 71 7.22 -0.11 -7.14
CA ARG A 71 8.00 0.39 -8.29
C ARG A 71 9.47 0.63 -7.93
N GLY A 72 9.76 1.02 -6.69
CA GLY A 72 11.12 1.29 -6.20
C GLY A 72 11.87 0.04 -5.74
N GLN A 73 11.17 -1.00 -5.27
CA GLN A 73 11.78 -2.26 -4.83
C GLN A 73 12.03 -3.24 -5.99
N THR A 74 11.28 -3.14 -7.08
CA THR A 74 11.47 -4.04 -8.22
C THR A 74 12.78 -3.68 -8.95
N PRO A 75 13.69 -4.65 -9.18
CA PRO A 75 14.93 -4.36 -9.88
C PRO A 75 14.63 -3.84 -11.29
N LYS A 76 15.30 -2.75 -11.67
CA LYS A 76 15.10 -2.16 -12.99
C LYS A 76 15.78 -3.04 -14.04
N VAL A 77 14.99 -3.86 -14.74
CA VAL A 77 15.49 -4.66 -15.87
C VAL A 77 15.59 -3.79 -17.11
N ASP A 78 16.80 -3.66 -17.65
CA ASP A 78 17.05 -2.93 -18.89
C ASP A 78 16.46 -3.66 -20.11
N LYS A 79 16.07 -2.86 -21.11
CA LYS A 79 15.55 -3.40 -22.36
C LYS A 79 16.70 -4.00 -23.16
N GLN A 80 16.71 -5.31 -23.28
CA GLN A 80 17.63 -6.00 -24.20
C GLN A 80 17.34 -5.61 -25.65
N GLU A 81 18.40 -5.44 -26.45
CA GLU A 81 18.26 -5.23 -27.89
C GLU A 81 17.68 -6.49 -28.56
N LYS A 82 16.56 -6.31 -29.26
CA LYS A 82 15.91 -7.37 -30.04
C LYS A 82 15.88 -6.96 -31.51
N LYS A 83 16.07 -7.92 -32.40
CA LYS A 83 15.95 -7.71 -33.85
C LYS A 83 14.63 -7.00 -34.17
N LYS A 84 14.69 -5.93 -34.97
CA LYS A 84 13.51 -5.17 -35.40
C LYS A 84 12.53 -6.13 -36.09
N LYS A 85 11.28 -6.14 -35.61
CA LYS A 85 10.22 -6.96 -36.23
C LYS A 85 9.86 -6.34 -37.57
N LYS A 86 9.75 -7.18 -38.62
CA LYS A 86 9.19 -6.74 -39.91
C LYS A 86 7.76 -6.22 -39.69
N THR A 87 7.35 -5.23 -40.47
CA THR A 87 6.03 -4.58 -40.41
C THR A 87 5.26 -4.75 -41.73
N GLY A 88 3.99 -4.33 -41.77
CA GLY A 88 3.15 -4.33 -42.97
C GLY A 88 2.93 -5.71 -43.61
N ARG A 89 2.92 -5.74 -44.95
CA ARG A 89 2.67 -6.95 -45.75
C ARG A 89 3.67 -8.07 -45.45
N ALA A 90 4.94 -7.73 -45.23
CA ALA A 90 5.98 -8.70 -44.90
C ALA A 90 5.67 -9.43 -43.57
N LYS A 91 5.21 -8.69 -42.55
CA LYS A 91 4.78 -9.27 -41.26
C LYS A 91 3.57 -10.19 -41.42
N ARG A 92 2.57 -9.76 -42.21
CA ARG A 92 1.35 -10.54 -42.48
C ARG A 92 1.66 -11.86 -43.19
N ARG A 93 2.55 -11.85 -44.19
CA ARG A 93 3.01 -13.07 -44.87
C ARG A 93 3.66 -14.06 -43.89
N ILE A 94 4.55 -13.58 -43.03
CA ILE A 94 5.19 -14.43 -42.00
C ILE A 94 4.14 -15.03 -41.04
N GLN A 95 3.16 -14.24 -40.63
CA GLN A 95 2.09 -14.70 -39.74
C GLN A 95 1.21 -15.77 -40.40
N TYR A 96 0.85 -15.60 -41.67
CA TYR A 96 0.08 -16.58 -42.44
C TYR A 96 0.82 -17.90 -42.55
N ASN A 97 2.09 -17.86 -43.00
CA ASN A 97 2.91 -19.06 -43.11
C ASN A 97 3.04 -19.78 -41.76
N ARG A 98 3.28 -19.03 -40.67
CA ARG A 98 3.39 -19.61 -39.32
C ARG A 98 2.09 -20.23 -38.80
N ARG A 99 0.91 -19.76 -39.25
CA ARG A 99 -0.40 -20.21 -38.73
C ARG A 99 -1.05 -21.30 -39.57
N PHE A 100 -0.77 -21.33 -40.87
CA PHE A 100 -1.51 -22.17 -41.81
C PHE A 100 -0.60 -23.07 -42.65
N VAL A 101 0.48 -22.54 -43.20
CA VAL A 101 1.36 -23.31 -44.11
C VAL A 101 2.30 -24.23 -43.33
N ASN A 102 2.93 -23.71 -42.29
CA ASN A 102 3.97 -24.43 -41.54
C ASN A 102 3.41 -25.21 -40.33
N VAL A 103 2.09 -25.17 -40.10
CA VAL A 103 1.46 -25.91 -39.00
C VAL A 103 1.13 -27.31 -39.49
N VAL A 104 1.82 -28.31 -38.94
CA VAL A 104 1.46 -29.72 -39.13
C VAL A 104 0.42 -30.10 -38.08
N PRO A 105 -0.76 -30.63 -38.44
CA PRO A 105 -1.75 -31.09 -37.47
C PRO A 105 -1.20 -32.31 -36.72
N THR A 106 -0.76 -32.09 -35.49
CA THR A 106 -0.36 -33.16 -34.56
C THR A 106 -1.58 -33.66 -33.78
N PHE A 107 -1.59 -34.94 -33.45
CA PHE A 107 -2.61 -35.51 -32.57
C PHE A 107 -2.48 -34.94 -31.14
N GLY A 108 -3.61 -34.70 -30.46
CA GLY A 108 -3.64 -34.14 -29.10
C GLY A 108 -3.97 -32.64 -29.02
N LYS A 109 -3.80 -32.04 -27.83
CA LYS A 109 -4.19 -30.64 -27.56
C LYS A 109 -3.29 -29.67 -28.34
N LYS A 110 -3.89 -28.78 -29.13
CA LYS A 110 -3.16 -27.75 -29.88
C LYS A 110 -2.41 -26.81 -28.93
N LYS A 111 -1.09 -26.73 -29.08
CA LYS A 111 -0.25 -25.85 -28.27
C LYS A 111 -0.36 -24.39 -28.73
N GLY A 112 -0.50 -23.48 -27.77
CA GLY A 112 -0.62 -22.05 -28.03
C GLY A 112 0.68 -21.41 -28.52
N PRO A 113 0.61 -20.30 -29.27
CA PRO A 113 1.78 -19.63 -29.86
C PRO A 113 2.74 -18.96 -28.84
N ASN A 114 2.35 -18.87 -27.57
CA ASN A 114 3.16 -18.35 -26.46
C ASN A 114 3.18 -19.33 -25.27
N ALA A 115 3.02 -20.62 -25.55
CA ALA A 115 3.13 -21.64 -24.53
C ALA A 115 4.62 -21.86 -24.22
N ASN A 116 5.01 -21.54 -22.99
CA ASN A 116 6.30 -21.91 -22.44
C ASN A 116 6.18 -23.38 -22.02
N SER A 117 6.72 -24.28 -22.84
CA SER A 117 6.95 -25.68 -22.45
C SER A 117 8.32 -25.84 -21.85
#